data_AF-A0A958MBE2-F1
#
_entry.id   AF-A0A958MBE2-F1
#
_cell.length_a   1.000
_cell.length_b   1.000
_cell.length_c   1.000
_cell.angle_alpha   90.00
_cell.angle_beta   90.00
_cell.angle_gamma   90.00
#
_symmetry.space_group_name_H-M   'P 1'
#
loop_
_entity.id
_entity.type
_entity.pdbx_description
1 polymer ?
#
loop_
_entity_poly.entity_id
_entity_poly.type
_entity_poly.pdbx_seq_one_letter_code
_entity_poly.pdbx_strand_id
1 'polypeptide(L)'
;MPESKRIKLIRCDEKLIKLILQGDEYLSKELDIHVPDQWSEFGKEVFEYILRKMEENPVKLKWSSYLPIEKRIKTLLGSCGYKGEPDKEGMVEIGYEVAKDYRNQ
;
A
#
# COMPACT_ATOMS: atom_id res chain seq x y z
N MET A 1 0.73 -14.11 3.52
CA MET A 1 0.82 -12.63 3.60
C MET A 1 0.90 -12.24 5.06
N PRO A 2 1.67 -11.21 5.45
CA PRO A 2 1.79 -10.80 6.84
C PRO A 2 0.43 -10.36 7.39
N GLU A 3 0.09 -10.80 8.61
CA GLU A 3 -1.16 -10.43 9.27
C GLU A 3 -1.01 -10.39 10.80
N SER A 4 -1.87 -9.60 11.45
CA SER A 4 -2.06 -9.56 12.90
C SER A 4 -3.49 -9.96 13.26
N LYS A 5 -3.89 -9.82 14.53
CA LYS A 5 -5.29 -10.06 14.95
C LYS A 5 -6.30 -9.18 14.20
N ARG A 6 -5.96 -7.90 13.95
CA ARG A 6 -6.88 -6.90 13.36
C ARG A 6 -6.59 -6.59 11.89
N ILE A 7 -5.33 -6.70 11.47
CA ILE A 7 -4.87 -6.14 10.19
C ILE A 7 -4.28 -7.23 9.31
N LYS A 8 -4.61 -7.20 8.02
CA LYS A 8 -3.94 -7.98 6.97
C LYS A 8 -3.16 -7.03 6.07
N LEU A 9 -1.90 -7.35 5.77
CA LEU A 9 -1.13 -6.60 4.77
C LEU A 9 -1.29 -7.26 3.41
N ILE A 10 -1.91 -6.53 2.48
CA ILE A 10 -1.99 -6.94 1.08
C ILE A 10 -0.78 -6.41 0.33
N ARG A 11 0.02 -7.29 -0.28
CA ARG A 11 1.13 -6.83 -1.12
C ARG A 11 0.58 -6.05 -2.30
N CYS A 12 1.06 -4.83 -2.48
CA CYS A 12 0.63 -3.97 -3.57
C CYS A 12 1.46 -4.30 -4.82
N ASP A 13 0.88 -5.09 -5.72
CA ASP A 13 1.47 -5.41 -7.01
C ASP A 13 1.09 -4.36 -8.08
N GLU A 14 1.63 -4.54 -9.29
CA GLU A 14 1.39 -3.63 -10.41
C GLU A 14 -0.12 -3.49 -10.73
N LYS A 15 -0.90 -4.56 -10.58
CA LYS A 15 -2.35 -4.53 -10.81
C LYS A 15 -3.00 -3.60 -9.80
N LEU A 16 -2.72 -3.77 -8.51
CA LEU A 16 -3.33 -2.94 -7.47
C LEU A 16 -2.93 -1.47 -7.58
N ILE A 17 -1.67 -1.18 -7.96
CA ILE A 17 -1.24 0.21 -8.20
C ILE A 17 -1.99 0.83 -9.37
N LYS A 18 -2.16 0.11 -10.48
CA LYS A 18 -2.95 0.60 -11.62
C LYS A 18 -4.40 0.90 -11.23
N LEU A 19 -5.01 0.07 -10.37
CA LEU A 19 -6.36 0.31 -9.87
C LEU A 19 -6.43 1.56 -8.97
N ILE A 20 -5.46 1.77 -8.07
CA ILE A 20 -5.37 3.00 -7.25
C ILE A 20 -5.31 4.25 -8.13
N LEU A 21 -4.49 4.22 -9.19
CA LEU A 21 -4.34 5.35 -10.09
C LEU A 21 -5.62 5.62 -10.92
N GLN A 22 -6.32 4.55 -11.28
CA GLN A 22 -7.59 4.60 -12.01
C GLN A 22 -8.72 5.19 -11.15
N GLY A 23 -8.80 4.83 -9.86
CA GLY A 23 -9.79 5.33 -8.92
C GLY A 23 -10.02 4.38 -7.75
N ASP A 24 -10.32 4.94 -6.58
CA ASP A 24 -10.50 4.19 -5.33
C ASP A 24 -11.65 3.15 -5.43
N GLU A 25 -12.67 3.42 -6.25
CA GLU A 25 -13.78 2.51 -6.53
C GLU A 25 -13.35 1.20 -7.20
N TYR A 26 -12.29 1.25 -8.02
CA TYR A 26 -11.76 0.06 -8.69
C TYR A 26 -11.00 -0.82 -7.70
N LEU A 27 -10.22 -0.20 -6.81
CA LEU A 27 -9.55 -0.91 -5.73
C LEU A 27 -10.56 -1.53 -4.75
N SER A 28 -11.58 -0.77 -4.36
CA SER A 28 -12.67 -1.21 -3.49
C SER A 28 -13.34 -2.46 -4.05
N LYS A 29 -13.68 -2.46 -5.34
CA LYS A 29 -14.31 -3.59 -6.02
C LYS A 29 -13.39 -4.80 -6.15
N GLU A 30 -12.13 -4.59 -6.50
CA GLU A 30 -11.16 -5.68 -6.66
C GLU A 30 -10.90 -6.43 -5.35
N LEU A 31 -10.78 -5.69 -4.25
CA LEU A 31 -10.42 -6.26 -2.95
C LEU A 31 -11.62 -6.57 -2.04
N ASP A 32 -12.84 -6.23 -2.46
CA ASP A 32 -14.07 -6.30 -1.64
C ASP A 32 -13.90 -5.58 -0.28
N ILE A 33 -13.45 -4.32 -0.35
CA ILE A 33 -13.17 -3.46 0.81
C ILE A 33 -13.80 -2.08 0.65
N HIS A 34 -14.03 -1.39 1.76
CA HIS A 34 -14.24 0.04 1.80
C HIS A 34 -12.89 0.78 1.67
N VAL A 35 -12.84 1.75 0.75
CA VAL A 35 -11.73 2.68 0.62
C VAL A 35 -12.22 4.05 1.10
N PRO A 36 -11.72 4.56 2.25
CA PRO A 36 -12.13 5.86 2.76
C PRO A 36 -11.72 7.00 1.83
N ASP A 37 -12.51 8.08 1.80
CA ASP A 37 -12.07 9.32 1.17
C ASP A 37 -10.77 9.82 1.82
N GLN A 38 -9.83 10.31 1.00
CA GLN A 38 -8.54 10.82 1.49
C GLN A 38 -7.77 9.82 2.37
N TRP A 39 -7.88 8.51 2.06
CA TRP A 39 -7.14 7.47 2.78
C TRP A 39 -5.61 7.62 2.69
N SER A 40 -5.12 8.29 1.65
CA SER A 40 -3.71 8.62 1.43
C SER A 40 -3.48 10.12 1.53
N GLU A 41 -2.56 10.53 2.41
CA GLU A 41 -2.02 11.89 2.47
C GLU A 41 -0.88 12.08 1.44
N PHE A 42 -0.27 10.99 0.97
CA PHE A 42 0.75 11.03 -0.07
C PHE A 42 0.20 11.35 -1.46
N GLY A 43 -1.09 11.09 -1.70
CA GLY A 43 -1.71 11.32 -3.01
C GLY A 43 -1.27 10.31 -4.07
N LYS A 44 -1.67 10.58 -5.32
CA LYS A 44 -1.43 9.67 -6.45
C LYS A 44 0.04 9.61 -6.86
N GLU A 45 0.79 10.68 -6.62
CA GLU A 45 2.17 10.88 -7.06
C GLU A 45 3.11 9.78 -6.55
N VAL A 46 2.91 9.29 -5.32
CA VAL A 46 3.69 8.18 -4.77
C VAL A 46 3.40 6.88 -5.52
N PHE A 47 2.15 6.62 -5.88
CA PHE A 47 1.79 5.41 -6.62
C PHE A 47 2.26 5.45 -8.08
N GLU A 48 2.24 6.63 -8.71
CA GLU A 48 2.84 6.84 -10.04
C GLU A 48 4.35 6.58 -10.02
N TYR A 49 5.05 7.09 -9.00
CA TYR A 49 6.47 6.83 -8.81
C TYR A 49 6.76 5.33 -8.65
N ILE A 50 5.96 4.63 -7.84
CA ILE A 50 6.14 3.19 -7.63
C ILE A 50 5.88 2.42 -8.94
N LEU A 51 4.82 2.76 -9.69
CA LEU A 51 4.51 2.11 -10.97
C LEU A 51 5.69 2.23 -11.94
N ARG A 52 6.24 3.44 -12.12
CA ARG A 52 7.41 3.66 -12.96
C ARG A 52 8.62 2.82 -12.51
N LYS A 53 8.84 2.69 -11.19
CA LYS A 53 9.91 1.84 -10.65
C LYS A 53 9.69 0.34 -10.88
N MET A 54 8.44 -0.12 -10.85
CA MET A 54 8.11 -1.50 -11.19
C MET A 54 8.37 -1.80 -12.67
N GLU A 55 8.03 -0.87 -13.56
CA GLU A 55 8.25 -0.98 -15.00
C GLU A 55 9.76 -0.96 -15.36
N GLU A 56 10.55 -0.14 -14.68
CA GLU A 56 12.01 -0.09 -14.86
C GLU A 56 12.72 -1.38 -14.42
N ASN A 57 12.28 -2.01 -13.32
CA ASN A 57 12.90 -3.23 -12.80
C ASN A 57 11.92 -4.08 -11.96
N PRO A 58 11.30 -5.11 -12.56
CA PRO A 58 10.36 -5.98 -11.87
C PRO A 58 10.97 -6.75 -10.69
N VAL A 59 12.29 -6.96 -10.65
CA VAL A 59 12.95 -7.71 -9.55
C VAL A 59 12.95 -6.91 -8.24
N LYS A 60 12.84 -5.57 -8.31
CA LYS A 60 12.73 -4.69 -7.14
C LYS A 60 11.40 -4.82 -6.40
N LEU A 61 10.43 -5.56 -6.96
CA LEU A 61 9.17 -5.90 -6.29
C LEU A 61 9.34 -6.64 -4.95
N LYS A 62 10.52 -7.20 -4.64
CA LYS A 62 10.75 -7.86 -3.34
C LYS A 62 10.65 -6.88 -2.15
N TRP A 63 10.98 -5.61 -2.37
CA TRP A 63 10.92 -4.55 -1.36
C TRP A 63 9.85 -3.54 -1.76
N SER A 64 8.59 -3.98 -1.65
CA SER A 64 7.43 -3.28 -2.20
C SER A 64 6.58 -2.57 -1.15
N SER A 65 5.54 -1.91 -1.64
CA SER A 65 4.43 -1.39 -0.86
C SER A 65 3.40 -2.47 -0.52
N TYR A 66 2.62 -2.20 0.51
CA TYR A 66 1.54 -2.99 1.07
C TYR A 66 0.36 -2.07 1.39
N LEU A 67 -0.84 -2.63 1.34
CA LEU A 67 -2.10 -2.03 1.72
C LEU A 67 -2.61 -2.71 3.00
N PRO A 68 -2.57 -2.04 4.16
CA PRO A 68 -3.13 -2.57 5.40
C PRO A 68 -4.66 -2.53 5.36
N ILE A 69 -5.29 -3.67 5.58
CA ILE A 69 -6.75 -3.83 5.61
C ILE A 69 -7.19 -4.24 7.02
N GLU A 70 -8.15 -3.52 7.61
CA GLU A 70 -8.85 -3.94 8.83
C GLU A 70 -9.82 -5.06 8.49
N LYS A 71 -9.66 -6.22 9.14
CA LYS A 71 -10.34 -7.46 8.73
C LYS A 71 -11.83 -7.49 9.03
N ARG A 72 -12.27 -6.87 10.11
CA ARG A 72 -13.66 -6.92 10.60
C ARG A 72 -14.55 -5.97 9.82
N ILE A 73 -14.10 -4.74 9.60
CA ILE A 73 -14.85 -3.72 8.85
C ILE A 73 -14.51 -3.69 7.36
N LYS A 74 -13.53 -4.50 6.93
CA LYS A 74 -13.04 -4.57 5.55
C LYS A 74 -12.64 -3.21 5.00
N THR A 75 -11.79 -2.48 5.72
CA THR A 75 -11.42 -1.10 5.34
C THR A 75 -9.94 -0.94 5.07
N LEU A 76 -9.60 -0.22 4.00
CA LEU A 76 -8.24 0.23 3.74
C LEU A 76 -7.81 1.27 4.79
N LEU A 77 -6.67 1.02 5.44
CA LEU A 77 -6.18 1.87 6.52
C LEU A 77 -5.07 2.82 6.09
N GLY A 78 -4.54 2.74 4.88
CA GLY A 78 -3.38 3.52 4.44
C GLY A 78 -2.50 2.76 3.46
N SER A 79 -1.24 3.19 3.35
CA SER A 79 -0.19 2.47 2.62
C SER A 79 1.05 2.31 3.50
N CYS A 80 1.82 1.24 3.30
CA CYS A 80 3.11 1.08 3.97
C CYS A 80 4.08 0.27 3.11
N GLY A 81 5.36 0.28 3.44
CA GLY A 81 6.35 -0.53 2.75
C GLY A 81 7.77 -0.05 2.99
N TYR A 82 8.66 -0.54 2.14
CA TYR A 82 10.08 -0.22 2.21
C TYR A 82 10.46 0.73 1.08
N LYS A 83 11.33 1.70 1.37
CA LYS A 83 11.87 2.61 0.34
C LYS A 83 13.06 1.99 -0.41
N GLY A 84 12.88 0.76 -0.88
CA GLY A 84 13.90 0.00 -1.61
C GLY A 84 14.54 -1.14 -0.81
N GLU A 85 15.55 -1.73 -1.42
CA GLU A 85 16.31 -2.84 -0.85
C GLU A 85 17.24 -2.40 0.28
N PRO A 86 17.69 -3.33 1.15
CA PRO A 86 18.66 -3.03 2.19
C PRO A 86 19.91 -2.40 1.63
N ASP A 87 20.46 -1.45 2.39
CA ASP A 87 21.77 -0.91 2.10
C ASP A 87 22.88 -1.94 2.39
N LYS A 88 24.14 -1.52 2.24
CA LYS A 88 25.32 -2.39 2.43
C LYS A 88 25.45 -2.91 3.87
N GLU A 89 24.80 -2.27 4.83
CA GLU A 89 24.79 -2.68 6.24
C GLU A 89 23.54 -3.52 6.58
N GLY A 90 22.66 -3.74 5.60
CA GLY A 90 21.43 -4.50 5.78
C GLY A 90 20.27 -3.68 6.36
N MET A 91 20.36 -2.34 6.35
CA MET A 91 19.30 -1.46 6.85
C MET A 91 18.29 -1.10 5.77
N VAL A 92 17.02 -0.97 6.16
CA VAL A 92 15.93 -0.50 5.28
C VAL A 92 15.18 0.65 5.92
N GLU A 93 14.74 1.58 5.09
CA GLU A 93 13.82 2.64 5.50
C GLU A 93 12.38 2.19 5.26
N ILE A 94 11.52 2.36 6.28
CA ILE A 94 10.09 2.07 6.20
C ILE A 94 9.34 3.38 6.02
N GLY A 95 8.46 3.42 5.02
CA GLY A 95 7.47 4.48 4.83
C GLY A 95 6.07 3.95 5.14
N TYR A 96 5.25 4.74 5.83
CA TYR A 96 3.84 4.41 6.02
C TYR A 96 3.00 5.66 6.20
N GLU A 97 1.71 5.50 5.94
CA GLU A 97 0.66 6.43 6.29
C GLU A 97 -0.53 5.64 6.85
N VAL A 98 -1.35 6.31 7.66
CA VAL A 98 -2.61 5.77 8.15
C VAL A 98 -3.69 6.80 7.84
N ALA A 99 -4.80 6.38 7.24
CA ALA A 99 -5.98 7.21 7.01
C ALA A 99 -6.40 7.89 8.32
N LYS A 100 -6.69 9.19 8.27
CA LYS A 100 -6.83 10.04 9.47
C LYS A 100 -7.81 9.49 10.50
N ASP A 101 -8.97 9.02 10.03
CA ASP A 101 -10.05 8.50 10.86
C ASP A 101 -9.70 7.19 11.58
N TYR A 102 -8.59 6.54 11.19
CA TYR A 102 -8.15 5.25 11.71
C TYR A 102 -6.88 5.34 12.57
N ARG A 103 -6.37 6.54 12.86
CA ARG A 103 -5.21 6.76 13.73
C ARG A 103 -5.58 6.59 15.21
N ASN A 104 -4.58 6.21 16.02
CA ASN A 104 -4.68 6.10 17.49
C ASN A 104 -5.71 5.08 18.00
N GLN A 105 -5.82 3.91 17.35
CA GLN A 105 -6.77 2.83 17.68
C GLN A 105 -6.11 1.48 17.96
#